data_AF-A0A1Y5SIR1-F1
#
_entry.id   AF-A0A1Y5SIR1-F1
#
_cell.length_a   1.000
_cell.length_b   1.000
_cell.length_c   1.000
_cell.angle_alpha   90.00
_cell.angle_beta   90.00
_cell.angle_gamma   90.00
#
_symmetry.space_group_name_H-M   'P 1'
#
loop_
_entity.id
_entity.type
_entity.pdbx_description
1 polymer ?
#
loop_
_entity_poly.entity_id
_entity_poly.type
_entity_poly.pdbx_seq_one_letter_code
_entity_poly.pdbx_strand_id
1 'polypeptide(L)' 'MKTFEATVRLSNGQTTKVQVNATNQTDAVRKLEAQYGRSSVLNNYAGELR' A
#
# COMPACT_ATOMS: atom_id res chain seq x y z
N MET A 1 -8.06 14.21 -1.71
CA MET A 1 -7.67 12.80 -1.52
C MET A 1 -7.44 12.18 -2.88
N LYS A 2 -6.54 11.21 -2.99
CA LYS A 2 -6.15 10.54 -4.23
C LYS A 2 -6.12 9.03 -3.99
N THR A 3 -6.26 8.23 -5.04
CA THR A 3 -6.15 6.78 -4.96
C THR A 3 -4.70 6.39 -5.25
N PHE A 4 -4.13 5.52 -4.43
CA PHE A 4 -2.79 4.99 -4.62
C PHE A 4 -2.85 3.46 -4.70
N GLU A 5 -2.13 2.85 -5.64
CA GLU A 5 -1.95 1.41 -5.75
C GLU A 5 -0.58 0.99 -5.20
N ALA A 6 -0.53 -0.04 -4.36
CA ALA A 6 0.72 -0.67 -3.99
C ALA A 6 0.60 -2.19 -3.97
N THR A 7 1.73 -2.86 -4.19
CA THR A 7 1.85 -4.31 -4.00
C THR A 7 2.15 -4.60 -2.54
N VAL A 8 1.27 -5.33 -1.86
CA VAL A 8 1.45 -5.78 -0.49
C VAL A 8 1.72 -7.27 -0.45
N ARG A 9 2.63 -7.70 0.43
CA ARG A 9 2.85 -9.10 0.80
C ARG A 9 1.93 -9.46 1.94
N LEU A 10 1.09 -10.47 1.72
CA LEU A 10 0.20 -11.06 2.70
C LEU A 10 0.97 -12.02 3.61
N SER A 11 0.39 -12.34 4.77
CA SER A 11 0.98 -13.25 5.76
C SER A 11 1.24 -14.66 5.23
N ASN A 12 0.48 -15.11 4.22
CA ASN A 12 0.65 -16.39 3.54
C ASN A 12 1.79 -16.37 2.48
N GLY A 13 2.53 -15.26 2.37
CA GLY A 13 3.63 -15.10 1.43
C GLY A 13 3.21 -14.68 0.02
N GLN A 14 1.92 -14.64 -0.30
CA GLN A 14 1.43 -14.13 -1.58
C GLN A 14 1.53 -12.61 -1.64
N THR A 15 1.58 -12.07 -2.86
CA THR A 15 1.58 -10.64 -3.09
C THR A 15 0.32 -10.24 -3.84
N THR A 16 -0.33 -9.15 -3.41
CA THR A 16 -1.52 -8.62 -4.10
C THR A 16 -1.41 -7.12 -4.29
N LYS A 17 -2.07 -6.61 -5.32
CA LYS A 17 -2.19 -5.17 -5.56
C LYS A 17 -3.40 -4.64 -4.82
N VAL A 18 -3.20 -3.60 -4.01
CA VAL A 18 -4.25 -2.97 -3.22
C VAL A 18 -4.27 -1.49 -3.52
N GLN A 19 -5.47 -0.95 -3.64
CA GLN A 19 -5.71 0.47 -3.81
C GLN A 19 -6.17 1.09 -2.48
N VAL A 20 -5.64 2.26 -2.15
CA VAL A 20 -5.97 2.99 -0.92
C VAL A 20 -6.16 4.46 -1.21
N ASN A 21 -7.16 5.08 -0.58
CA ASN A 21 -7.34 6.52 -0.63
C ASN A 21 -6.49 7.21 0.44
N ALA A 22 -5.59 8.07 0.00
CA ALA A 22 -4.65 8.78 0.86
C ALA A 22 -4.43 10.22 0.39
N THR A 23 -3.81 11.04 1.23
CA THR A 23 -3.44 12.43 0.86
C THR A 23 -2.15 12.47 0.06
N ASN A 24 -1.20 11.59 0.37
CA ASN A 24 0.08 11.43 -0.31
C ASN A 24 0.54 9.96 -0.23
N GLN A 25 1.62 9.64 -0.93
CA GLN A 25 2.19 8.29 -0.95
C GLN A 25 2.59 7.78 0.43
N THR A 26 3.18 8.62 1.28
CA THR A 26 3.59 8.20 2.64
C THR A 26 2.38 7.81 3.49
N ASP A 27 1.28 8.56 3.39
CA ASP A 27 0.01 8.22 4.04
C ASP A 27 -0.57 6.91 3.50
N ALA A 28 -0.49 6.69 2.18
CA ALA A 28 -0.91 5.43 1.56
C ALA A 28 -0.12 4.23 2.10
N VAL A 29 1.21 4.33 2.15
CA VAL A 29 2.08 3.27 2.69
C VAL A 29 1.75 3.01 4.16
N ARG A 30 1.62 4.04 5.00
CA ARG A 30 1.27 3.86 6.42
C ARG A 30 -0.08 3.17 6.60
N LYS A 31 -1.10 3.54 5.81
CA LYS A 31 -2.42 2.91 5.87
C LYS A 31 -2.36 1.43 5.47
N LEU A 32 -1.63 1.12 4.41
CA LEU A 32 -1.44 -0.25 3.95
C LEU A 32 -0.65 -1.08 4.97
N GLU A 33 0.41 -0.54 5.55
CA GLU A 33 1.18 -1.24 6.59
C GLU A 33 0.38 -1.42 7.89
N ALA A 34 -0.47 -0.46 8.26
CA ALA A 34 -1.39 -0.61 9.38
C ALA A 34 -2.42 -1.73 9.16
N GLN A 35 -2.79 -1.98 7.90
CA GLN A 35 -3.80 -2.98 7.54
C GLN A 35 -3.21 -4.38 7.30
N TYR A 36 -2.08 -4.48 6.59
CA TYR A 36 -1.49 -5.75 6.14
C TYR A 36 -0.24 -6.16 6.94
N GLY A 37 0.22 -5.30 7.85
CA GLY A 37 1.41 -5.51 8.66
C GLY A 37 2.57 -4.61 8.24
N ARG A 38 3.45 -4.32 9.19
CA ARG A 38 4.64 -3.48 8.97
C ARG A 38 5.54 -4.09 7.91
N SER A 39 6.06 -3.27 6.97
CA SER A 39 6.88 -3.72 5.84
C SER A 39 6.18 -4.68 4.87
N SER A 40 4.84 -4.73 4.88
CA SER A 40 4.07 -5.49 3.89
C SER A 40 4.13 -4.85 2.49
N VAL A 41 4.32 -3.54 2.39
CA VAL A 41 4.40 -2.84 1.09
C VAL A 41 5.76 -3.08 0.45
N LEU A 42 5.80 -3.86 -0.63
CA LEU A 42 7.05 -4.40 -1.19
C LEU A 42 7.91 -3.39 -1.94
N ASN A 43 7.34 -2.26 -2.37
CA ASN A 43 8.07 -1.27 -3.17
C ASN A 43 8.45 0.00 -2.36
N ASN A 44 8.17 0.05 -1.05
CA ASN A 44 8.18 1.29 -0.25
C ASN A 44 7.44 2.48 -0.93
N TYR A 45 6.59 2.17 -1.90
CA TYR A 45 6.03 3.11 -2.85
C TYR A 45 4.61 2.66 -3.20
N ALA A 46 3.66 3.59 -3.05
CA ALA A 46 2.31 3.46 -3.55
C ALA A 46 2.18 4.43 -4.73
N GLY A 47 1.89 3.92 -5.93
CA GLY A 47 1.74 4.74 -7.13
C GLY A 47 0.39 5.41 -7.14
N GLU A 48 0.37 6.74 -7.31
CA GLU A 48 -0.88 7.47 -7.50
C GLU A 48 -1.56 6.98 -8.79
N LEU A 49 -2.80 6.51 -8.66
CA LEU A 49 -3.67 6.22 -9.79
C LEU A 49 -4.36 7.53 -10.20
N ARG A 50 -4.20 7.88 -11.47
CA ARG A 50 -4.71 9.11 -12.06
C ARG A 50 -5.97 8.86 -12.87
#